data_AF-A0A831LUB4-F1
#
_entry.id   AF-A0A831LUB4-F1
#
_cell.length_a   1.000
_cell.length_b   1.000
_cell.length_c   1.000
_cell.angle_alpha   90.00
_cell.angle_beta   90.00
_cell.angle_gamma   90.00
#
_symmetry.space_group_name_H-M   'P 1'
#
loop_
_entity.id
_entity.type
_entity.pdbx_description
1 polymer ?
#
loop_
_entity_poly.entity_id
_entity_poly.type
_entity_poly.pdbx_seq_one_letter_code
_entity_poly.pdbx_strand_id
1 'polypeptide(L)'
;MRLFTGIDLPAGAAGQLSDLIARLKPHARIRWSRVENLHITTKFIGEWPEERLPELRRALDGLPRGGAIPIALKGLGWFPNPHSPRIFWVAVEGGEALRGLAAATEAALEPLGIAREARKYTPHLTLARVEAGSEIAGLRRAVAQLPHVDAGSFQA
;
A
#
# COMPACT_ATOMS: atom_id res chain seq x y z
N MET A 1 19.50 6.51 -1.80
CA MET A 1 18.19 6.80 -1.18
C MET A 1 17.21 5.74 -1.61
N ARG A 2 16.21 5.38 -0.79
CA ARG A 2 15.25 4.32 -1.16
C ARG A 2 13.98 4.90 -1.72
N LEU A 3 13.61 4.48 -2.93
CA LEU A 3 12.46 5.00 -3.66
C LEU A 3 11.41 3.92 -3.93
N PHE A 4 10.19 4.41 -4.11
CA PHE A 4 9.05 3.70 -4.66
C PHE A 4 8.15 4.71 -5.37
N THR A 5 7.24 4.22 -6.20
CA THR A 5 6.13 5.00 -6.76
C THR A 5 4.83 4.54 -6.12
N GLY A 6 3.89 5.46 -5.97
CA GLY A 6 2.60 5.16 -5.39
C GLY A 6 1.57 6.25 -5.62
N ILE A 7 0.34 5.93 -5.22
CA ILE A 7 -0.81 6.81 -5.27
C ILE A 7 -1.09 7.28 -3.84
N ASP A 8 -1.18 8.60 -3.68
CA ASP A 8 -1.56 9.22 -2.40
C ASP A 8 -3.05 9.06 -2.13
N LEU A 9 -3.41 9.18 -0.85
CA LEU A 9 -4.80 9.08 -0.41
C LEU A 9 -5.43 10.48 -0.30
N PRO A 10 -6.65 10.68 -0.82
CA PRO A 10 -7.39 11.89 -0.55
C PRO A 10 -7.78 11.98 0.93
N ALA A 11 -7.95 13.20 1.44
CA ALA A 11 -8.21 13.47 2.86
C ALA A 11 -9.39 12.66 3.43
N GLY A 12 -10.46 12.43 2.64
CA GLY A 12 -11.61 11.62 3.06
C GLY A 12 -11.23 10.17 3.37
N ALA A 13 -10.52 9.50 2.46
CA ALA A 13 -10.06 8.13 2.66
C ALA A 13 -9.05 8.03 3.82
N ALA A 14 -8.16 9.02 3.93
CA ALA A 14 -7.22 9.13 5.05
C ALA A 14 -7.95 9.22 6.41
N GLY A 15 -9.02 10.02 6.50
CA GLY A 15 -9.85 10.13 7.71
C GLY A 15 -10.49 8.80 8.12
N GLN A 16 -11.10 8.09 7.17
CA GLN A 16 -11.72 6.77 7.43
C GLN A 16 -10.69 5.74 7.93
N LEU A 17 -9.49 5.75 7.36
CA LEU A 17 -8.39 4.88 7.81
C LEU A 17 -7.86 5.29 9.19
N SER A 18 -7.84 6.60 9.50
CA SER A 18 -7.47 7.09 10.82
C SER A 18 -8.41 6.54 11.89
N ASP A 19 -9.72 6.58 11.65
CA ASP A 19 -10.73 6.06 12.58
C ASP A 19 -10.61 4.54 12.75
N LEU A 20 -10.38 3.81 11.65
CA LEU A 20 -10.13 2.37 11.70
C LEU A 20 -8.88 2.04 12.53
N ILE A 21 -7.77 2.74 12.29
CA ILE A 21 -6.52 2.56 13.04
C ILE A 21 -6.75 2.89 14.52
N ALA A 22 -7.47 3.97 14.84
CA ALA A 22 -7.77 4.36 16.22
C ALA A 22 -8.56 3.27 16.97
N ARG A 23 -9.52 2.63 16.31
CA ARG A 23 -10.28 1.49 16.87
C ARG A 23 -9.43 0.25 17.11
N LEU A 24 -8.44 0.00 16.26
CA LEU A 24 -7.60 -1.21 16.33
C LEU A 24 -6.37 -1.07 17.25
N LYS A 25 -5.85 0.17 17.38
CA LYS A 25 -4.67 0.50 18.20
C LYS A 25 -4.68 -0.07 19.62
N PRO A 26 -5.79 -0.04 20.39
CA PRO A 26 -5.82 -0.58 21.75
C PRO A 26 -5.54 -2.09 21.85
N HIS A 27 -5.66 -2.83 20.75
CA HIS A 27 -5.55 -4.29 20.74
C HIS A 27 -4.14 -4.83 20.47
N ALA A 28 -3.16 -3.96 20.18
CA ALA A 28 -1.76 -4.37 20.00
C ALA A 28 -0.78 -3.20 20.19
N ARG A 29 0.35 -3.47 20.83
CA ARG A 29 1.49 -2.54 20.92
C ARG A 29 2.48 -2.81 19.79
N ILE A 30 2.14 -2.32 18.60
CA ILE A 30 2.95 -2.46 17.37
C ILE A 30 3.21 -1.11 16.72
N ARG A 31 4.08 -1.08 15.72
CA ARG A 31 4.40 0.14 14.97
C ARG A 31 3.31 0.44 13.94
N TRP A 32 2.31 1.19 14.36
CA TRP A 32 1.26 1.73 13.48
C TRP A 32 1.83 2.73 12.48
N SER A 33 1.39 2.66 11.23
CA SER A 33 1.67 3.67 10.22
C SER A 33 0.97 4.98 10.59
N ARG A 34 1.62 6.09 10.28
CA ARG A 34 0.94 7.39 10.32
C ARG A 34 0.07 7.53 9.06
N VAL A 35 -1.11 8.10 9.21
CA VAL A 35 -2.12 8.15 8.15
C VAL A 35 -1.63 8.96 6.97
N GLU A 36 -0.91 10.05 7.23
CA GLU A 36 -0.27 10.91 6.23
C GLU A 36 0.80 10.21 5.38
N ASN A 37 1.28 9.04 5.81
CA ASN A 37 2.27 8.25 5.07
C ASN A 37 1.63 7.06 4.33
N LEU A 38 0.31 6.88 4.43
CA LEU A 38 -0.38 5.78 3.74
C LEU A 38 -0.50 6.10 2.25
N HIS A 39 -0.12 5.13 1.43
CA HIS A 39 -0.11 5.24 -0.02
C HIS A 39 -0.29 3.85 -0.63
N ILE A 40 -0.83 3.78 -1.84
CA ILE A 40 -0.91 2.55 -2.62
C ILE A 40 0.38 2.45 -3.43
N THR A 41 1.30 1.55 -3.05
CA THR A 41 2.53 1.36 -3.84
C THR A 41 2.22 0.73 -5.19
N THR A 42 2.74 1.31 -6.27
CA THR A 42 2.67 0.74 -7.63
C THR A 42 3.98 0.04 -8.01
N LYS A 43 5.14 0.58 -7.63
CA LYS A 43 6.45 -0.05 -7.84
C LYS A 43 7.47 0.32 -6.76
N PHE A 44 8.10 -0.69 -6.15
CA PHE A 44 9.34 -0.49 -5.39
C PHE A 44 10.54 -0.36 -6.34
N ILE A 45 11.34 0.68 -6.15
CA ILE A 45 12.55 0.94 -6.96
C ILE A 45 13.80 0.47 -6.22
N GLY A 46 13.82 0.61 -4.88
CA GLY A 46 14.99 0.26 -4.07
C GLY A 46 15.96 1.43 -3.95
N GLU A 47 17.25 1.14 -3.78
CA GLU A 47 18.28 2.18 -3.75
C GLU A 47 18.40 2.84 -5.12
N TRP A 48 18.36 4.17 -5.13
CA TRP A 48 18.50 4.98 -6.32
C TRP A 48 19.51 6.12 -6.08
N PRO A 49 20.40 6.42 -7.04
CA PRO A 49 21.28 7.58 -6.98
C PRO A 49 20.51 8.88 -7.18
N GLU A 50 20.84 9.91 -6.40
CA GLU A 50 20.13 11.20 -6.43
C GLU A 50 20.30 11.90 -7.79
N GLU A 51 21.52 11.83 -8.33
CA GLU A 51 21.91 12.40 -9.61
C GLU A 51 21.13 11.81 -10.80
N ARG A 52 20.56 10.61 -10.65
CA ARG A 52 19.74 9.94 -11.68
C ARG A 52 18.23 10.16 -11.50
N LEU A 53 17.79 10.94 -10.51
CA LEU A 53 16.37 11.29 -10.35
C LEU A 53 15.72 11.90 -11.61
N PRO A 54 16.41 12.76 -12.40
CA PRO A 54 15.83 13.30 -13.64
C PRO A 54 15.49 12.23 -14.69
N GLU A 55 16.19 11.09 -14.72
CA GLU A 55 15.83 9.96 -15.60
C GLU A 55 14.55 9.28 -15.15
N LEU A 56 14.45 9.00 -13.84
CA LEU A 56 13.25 8.41 -13.23
C LEU A 56 12.02 9.28 -13.49
N ARG A 57 12.15 10.59 -13.28
CA ARG A 57 11.05 11.55 -13.49
C ARG A 57 10.59 11.57 -14.94
N ARG A 58 11.52 11.61 -15.90
CA ARG A 58 11.20 11.57 -17.34
C ARG A 58 10.49 10.28 -17.75
N ALA A 59 10.90 9.13 -17.22
CA ALA A 59 10.25 7.86 -17.48
C ALA A 59 8.80 7.85 -16.95
N LEU A 60 8.58 8.38 -15.74
CA LEU A 60 7.25 8.45 -15.13
C LEU A 60 6.35 9.51 -15.78
N ASP A 61 6.90 10.65 -16.20
CA ASP A 61 6.17 11.71 -16.92
C ASP A 61 5.65 11.22 -18.28
N GLY A 62 6.27 10.18 -18.86
CA GLY A 62 5.84 9.52 -20.10
C GLY A 62 4.73 8.49 -19.91
N LEU A 63 4.32 8.18 -18.67
CA LEU A 63 3.21 7.26 -18.45
C LEU A 63 1.90 7.83 -19.01
N PRO A 64 1.05 6.98 -19.61
CA PRO A 64 -0.24 7.43 -20.09
C PRO A 64 -1.05 8.01 -18.92
N ARG A 65 -1.55 9.23 -19.09
CA ARG A 65 -2.52 9.81 -18.16
C ARG A 65 -3.82 9.04 -18.30
N GLY A 66 -4.03 8.07 -17.41
CA GLY A 66 -5.27 7.34 -17.29
C GLY A 66 -6.42 8.23 -16.81
N GLY A 67 -7.66 7.77 -17.00
CA GLY A 67 -8.81 8.33 -16.30
C GLY A 67 -8.78 7.98 -14.82
N ALA A 68 -9.74 8.53 -14.08
CA ALA A 68 -9.90 8.26 -12.66
C ALA A 68 -9.99 6.75 -12.37
N ILE A 69 -9.24 6.28 -11.37
CA ILE A 69 -9.25 4.89 -10.95
C ILE A 69 -10.17 4.77 -9.73
N PRO A 70 -11.31 4.05 -9.82
CA PRO A 70 -12.13 3.78 -8.65
C PRO A 70 -11.38 2.83 -7.72
N ILE A 71 -11.13 3.28 -6.50
CA ILE A 71 -10.48 2.50 -5.45
C ILE A 71 -11.48 2.22 -4.33
N ALA A 72 -11.54 0.97 -3.89
CA ALA A 72 -12.19 0.58 -2.64
C ALA A 72 -11.17 -0.04 -1.67
N LEU A 73 -11.32 0.26 -0.38
CA LEU A 73 -10.45 -0.22 0.69
C LEU A 73 -11.22 -1.24 1.51
N LYS A 74 -11.02 -2.53 1.20
CA LYS A 74 -11.88 -3.60 1.74
C LYS A 74 -11.06 -4.76 2.27
N GLY A 75 -11.46 -5.24 3.44
CA GLY A 75 -10.82 -6.39 4.08
C GLY A 75 -9.48 -6.06 4.72
N LEU A 76 -9.19 -6.77 5.81
CA LEU A 76 -7.94 -6.67 6.53
C LEU A 76 -7.14 -7.95 6.35
N GLY A 77 -5.82 -7.81 6.32
CA GLY A 77 -4.95 -8.94 6.09
C GLY A 77 -3.56 -8.76 6.67
N TRP A 78 -2.76 -9.78 6.42
CA TRP A 78 -1.46 -9.94 7.03
C TRP A 78 -0.47 -10.45 6.00
N PHE A 79 0.75 -9.90 5.98
CA PHE A 79 1.87 -10.53 5.27
C PHE A 79 2.95 -11.01 6.24
N PRO A 80 3.58 -12.16 5.98
CA PRO A 80 3.19 -13.14 4.95
C PRO A 80 1.87 -13.87 5.27
N ASN A 81 1.52 -14.00 6.55
CA ASN A 81 0.31 -14.70 7.00
C ASN A 81 -0.08 -14.23 8.42
N PRO A 82 -1.30 -14.52 8.90
CA PRO A 82 -1.74 -14.12 10.24
C PRO A 82 -0.95 -14.76 11.39
N HIS A 83 -0.31 -15.92 11.22
CA HIS A 83 0.39 -16.64 12.29
C HIS A 83 1.76 -16.05 12.63
N SER A 84 2.48 -15.53 11.63
CA SER A 84 3.75 -14.82 11.80
C SER A 84 3.78 -13.55 10.94
N PRO A 85 2.95 -12.55 11.28
CA PRO A 85 2.82 -11.35 10.47
C PRO A 85 4.00 -10.40 10.70
N ARG A 86 4.41 -9.75 9.62
CA ARG A 86 5.33 -8.61 9.59
C ARG A 86 4.63 -7.32 9.17
N ILE A 87 3.55 -7.44 8.41
CA ILE A 87 2.76 -6.31 7.91
C ILE A 87 1.30 -6.62 8.19
N PHE A 88 0.60 -5.64 8.77
CA PHE A 88 -0.84 -5.61 8.87
C PHE A 88 -1.37 -4.55 7.90
N TRP A 89 -2.37 -4.90 7.09
CA TRP A 89 -2.78 -4.08 5.96
C TRP A 89 -4.29 -4.12 5.71
N VAL A 90 -4.78 -3.13 4.96
CA VAL A 90 -6.12 -3.15 4.32
C VAL A 90 -5.96 -3.37 2.82
N ALA A 91 -6.81 -4.21 2.24
CA ALA A 91 -6.74 -4.52 0.81
C ALA A 91 -7.22 -3.33 -0.01
N VAL A 92 -6.66 -3.21 -1.21
CA VAL A 92 -7.02 -2.18 -2.18
C VAL A 92 -7.62 -2.87 -3.39
N GLU A 93 -8.84 -2.49 -3.75
CA GLU A 93 -9.54 -2.96 -4.95
C GLU A 93 -9.60 -1.83 -5.97
N GLY A 94 -8.78 -1.92 -7.02
CA GLY A 94 -8.74 -0.93 -8.12
C GLY A 94 -8.89 -1.53 -9.52
N GLY A 95 -9.31 -2.80 -9.60
CA GLY A 95 -9.57 -3.51 -10.85
C GLY A 95 -8.37 -3.56 -11.82
N GLU A 96 -8.68 -3.66 -13.12
CA GLU A 96 -7.67 -3.66 -14.18
C GLU A 96 -6.98 -2.31 -14.36
N ALA A 97 -7.64 -1.20 -14.01
CA ALA A 97 -7.06 0.12 -14.13
C ALA A 97 -5.83 0.30 -13.22
N LEU A 98 -5.95 -0.08 -11.93
CA LEU A 98 -4.81 -0.04 -11.01
C LEU A 98 -3.71 -1.04 -11.40
N ARG A 99 -4.08 -2.26 -11.83
CA ARG A 99 -3.12 -3.25 -12.33
C ARG A 99 -2.38 -2.75 -13.57
N GLY A 100 -3.09 -2.12 -14.49
CA GLY A 100 -2.55 -1.52 -15.71
C GLY A 100 -1.56 -0.41 -15.39
N LEU A 101 -1.88 0.49 -14.45
CA LEU A 101 -0.97 1.54 -14.00
C LEU A 101 0.32 0.97 -13.39
N ALA A 102 0.21 -0.03 -12.51
CA ALA A 102 1.38 -0.69 -11.93
C ALA A 102 2.23 -1.38 -13.01
N ALA A 103 1.60 -2.09 -13.96
CA ALA A 103 2.29 -2.74 -15.07
C ALA A 103 2.95 -1.74 -16.04
N ALA A 104 2.32 -0.61 -16.31
CA ALA A 104 2.89 0.47 -17.12
C ALA A 104 4.09 1.13 -16.42
N THR A 105 3.99 1.33 -15.10
CA THR A 105 5.08 1.86 -14.28
C THR A 105 6.29 0.90 -14.30
N GLU A 106 6.06 -0.40 -14.15
CA GLU A 106 7.08 -1.43 -14.31
C GLU A 106 7.79 -1.33 -15.69
N ALA A 107 7.01 -1.29 -16.77
CA ALA A 107 7.54 -1.23 -18.13
C ALA A 107 8.33 0.07 -18.41
N ALA A 108 7.91 1.20 -17.84
CA ALA A 108 8.61 2.47 -18.01
C ALA A 108 9.96 2.52 -17.27
N LEU A 109 10.07 1.79 -16.15
CA LEU A 109 11.26 1.78 -15.31
C LEU A 109 12.27 0.68 -15.65
N GLU A 110 11.82 -0.39 -16.33
CA GLU A 110 12.67 -1.50 -16.79
C GLU A 110 13.91 -1.06 -17.61
N PRO A 111 13.80 -0.14 -18.59
CA PRO A 111 14.97 0.36 -19.34
C PRO A 111 16.02 1.08 -18.49
N LEU A 112 15.65 1.55 -17.29
CA LEU A 112 16.56 2.21 -16.36
C LEU A 112 17.34 1.22 -15.48
N GLY A 113 17.13 -0.09 -15.67
CA GLY A 113 17.75 -1.17 -14.90
C GLY A 113 16.94 -1.61 -13.68
N ILE A 114 15.69 -1.16 -13.55
CA ILE A 114 14.81 -1.55 -12.43
C ILE A 114 14.07 -2.83 -12.85
N ALA A 115 14.47 -3.97 -12.27
CA ALA A 115 13.90 -5.27 -12.60
C ALA A 115 12.40 -5.33 -12.28
N ARG A 116 11.62 -6.01 -13.12
CA ARG A 116 10.19 -6.23 -12.89
C ARG A 116 9.93 -7.13 -11.70
N GLU A 117 8.85 -6.88 -10.95
CA GLU A 117 8.48 -7.77 -9.87
C GLU A 117 7.97 -9.12 -10.40
N ALA A 118 8.55 -10.21 -9.91
CA ALA A 118 8.14 -11.56 -10.28
C ALA A 118 6.85 -12.00 -9.57
N ARG A 119 6.49 -11.33 -8.47
CA ARG A 119 5.31 -11.66 -7.66
C ARG A 119 4.07 -10.98 -8.23
N LYS A 120 2.93 -11.65 -8.08
CA LYS A 120 1.63 -11.06 -8.40
C LYS A 120 1.44 -9.75 -7.62
N TYR A 121 1.09 -8.68 -8.35
CA TYR A 121 0.75 -7.40 -7.75
C TYR A 121 -0.48 -7.55 -6.83
N THR A 122 -0.28 -7.28 -5.54
CA THR A 122 -1.29 -7.37 -4.49
C THR A 122 -1.36 -6.01 -3.79
N PRO A 123 -2.16 -5.06 -4.32
CA PRO A 123 -2.22 -3.70 -3.79
C PRO A 123 -2.85 -3.69 -2.40
N HIS A 124 -2.24 -2.93 -1.51
CA HIS A 124 -2.64 -2.82 -0.11
C HIS A 124 -2.11 -1.51 0.48
N LEU A 125 -2.74 -1.06 1.57
CA LEU A 125 -2.19 0.00 2.42
C LEU A 125 -1.61 -0.64 3.68
N THR A 126 -0.34 -0.39 3.97
CA THR A 126 0.30 -0.89 5.20
C THR A 126 -0.18 -0.08 6.41
N LEU A 127 -1.05 -0.67 7.24
CA LEU A 127 -1.59 -0.04 8.45
C LEU A 127 -0.62 -0.12 9.64
N ALA A 128 0.15 -1.20 9.73
CA ALA A 128 1.18 -1.36 10.76
C ALA A 128 2.27 -2.34 10.34
N ARG A 129 3.44 -2.21 10.97
CA ARG A 129 4.52 -3.19 10.93
C ARG A 129 4.60 -3.90 12.28
N VAL A 130 4.73 -5.21 12.23
CA VAL A 130 4.77 -6.09 13.40
C VAL A 130 6.20 -6.61 13.56
N GLU A 131 6.80 -6.32 14.70
CA GLU A 131 8.13 -6.80 15.05
C GLU A 131 8.06 -8.20 15.65
N ALA A 132 9.12 -8.99 15.48
CA ALA A 132 9.17 -10.34 16.05
C ALA A 132 8.97 -10.29 17.58
N GLY A 133 8.10 -11.15 18.10
CA GLY A 133 7.77 -11.19 19.53
C GLY A 133 6.68 -10.20 19.98
N SER A 134 6.13 -9.36 19.08
CA SER A 134 5.01 -8.48 19.42
C SER A 134 3.77 -9.28 19.85
N GLU A 135 3.13 -8.86 20.94
CA GLU A 135 1.83 -9.41 21.37
C GLU A 135 0.70 -8.81 20.50
N ILE A 136 0.05 -9.67 19.72
CA ILE A 136 -0.99 -9.28 18.75
C ILE A 136 -2.24 -10.18 18.82
N ALA A 137 -2.38 -11.03 19.84
CA ALA A 137 -3.52 -11.93 19.95
C ALA A 137 -4.82 -11.15 20.12
N GLY A 138 -4.78 -10.03 20.86
CA GLY A 138 -5.89 -9.08 20.94
C GLY A 138 -6.31 -8.56 19.56
N LEU A 139 -5.35 -8.07 18.78
CA LEU A 139 -5.63 -7.53 17.44
C LEU A 139 -6.16 -8.60 16.49
N ARG A 140 -5.62 -9.82 16.51
CA ARG A 140 -6.14 -10.94 15.70
C ARG A 140 -7.62 -11.22 16.03
N ARG A 141 -7.98 -11.25 17.31
CA ARG A 141 -9.38 -11.44 17.73
C ARG A 141 -10.27 -10.30 17.27
N ALA A 142 -9.83 -9.05 17.44
CA ALA A 142 -10.57 -7.87 17.01
C ALA A 142 -10.81 -7.89 15.49
N VAL A 143 -9.80 -8.25 14.69
CA VAL A 143 -9.91 -8.37 13.23
C VAL A 143 -10.85 -9.51 12.83
N ALA A 144 -10.78 -10.67 13.48
CA ALA A 144 -11.66 -11.80 13.19
C ALA A 144 -13.15 -11.52 13.47
N GLN A 145 -13.44 -10.56 14.36
CA GLN A 145 -14.80 -10.10 14.67
C GLN A 145 -15.32 -9.01 13.70
N LEU A 146 -14.51 -8.59 12.73
CA LEU A 146 -14.88 -7.64 11.68
C LEU A 146 -15.02 -8.38 10.34
N PRO A 147 -16.14 -9.10 10.11
CA PRO A 147 -16.30 -9.94 8.92
C PRO A 147 -16.28 -9.14 7.61
N HIS A 148 -16.66 -7.86 7.68
CA HIS A 148 -16.65 -6.94 6.54
C HIS A 148 -16.08 -5.59 6.96
N VAL A 149 -14.79 -5.38 6.67
CA VAL A 149 -14.19 -4.06 6.79
C VAL A 149 -14.34 -3.34 5.46
N ASP A 150 -15.15 -2.30 5.46
CA ASP A 150 -15.16 -1.26 4.43
C ASP A 150 -14.50 -0.02 5.05
N ALA A 151 -13.28 0.26 4.61
CA ALA A 151 -12.47 1.38 5.07
C ALA A 151 -12.55 2.58 4.13
N GLY A 152 -13.52 2.58 3.19
CA GLY A 152 -13.79 3.70 2.29
C GLY A 152 -13.53 3.40 0.83
N SER A 153 -13.90 4.37 -0.01
CA SER A 153 -13.67 4.35 -1.45
C SER A 153 -13.40 5.75 -1.97
N PHE A 154 -12.60 5.88 -3.03
CA PHE A 154 -12.27 7.15 -3.65
C PHE A 154 -11.90 6.99 -5.13
N GLN A 155 -11.71 8.12 -5.81
CA GLN A 155 -11.20 8.18 -7.18
C GLN A 155 -9.75 8.67 -7.14
N ALA A 156 -8.82 7.87 -7.67
CA ALA A 156 -7.41 8.21 -7.81
C ALA A 156 -7.11 8.82 -9.17
#